data_AF-A0A285JAT0-F1
#
_entry.id   AF-A0A285JAT0-F1
#
_cell.length_a   1.000
_cell.length_b   1.000
_cell.length_c   1.000
_cell.angle_alpha   90.00
_cell.angle_beta   90.00
_cell.angle_gamma   90.00
#
_symmetry.space_group_name_H-M   'P 1'
#
loop_
_entity.id
_entity.type
_entity.pdbx_description
1 polymer ?
#
loop_
_entity_poly.entity_id
_entity_poly.type
_entity_poly.pdbx_seq_one_letter_code
_entity_poly.pdbx_strand_id
1 'polypeptide(L)'
;MTDTSPSALASDEILRRAARRGGEALDELLPALADRRVEVTELVRRPRLLADLDARCRSYLRESVIAPESYFLDRPSPLTAALATMSRDGHIRESAVVALADASETSLFPFLVLRCGDWVRQVREAARAAVARILDADLARHLPAVLPMAAYTASRRRGGWAMTHLREALAGRFDELGRALVRSRNQRERRLAYEIGADLGRWSHDDLVHFAVHAKDPIIRLRSVDAVSATADVATLRLLVRSRFSGVRASALVGLARLGLDDEVTALMDDPAPIVRAYARSRATDPLAHYRAAVSTGPVPATVAGLGEVGRYADEALLVPLLRHGEPRVRAAAVKALAAIDCLRAADVGPLTRDSSAVVAKAARKALQSRGIPYDAAPPVAP
;
A
#
# COMPACT_ATOMS: atom_id res chain seq x y z
N MET A 1 27.20 -10.00 2.92
CA MET A 1 27.51 -9.41 1.60
C MET A 1 27.15 -10.43 0.56
N THR A 2 26.00 -10.28 -0.09
CA THR A 2 25.53 -11.20 -1.12
C THR A 2 26.22 -10.85 -2.43
N ASP A 3 27.16 -11.69 -2.83
CA ASP A 3 27.86 -11.61 -4.11
C ASP A 3 26.84 -11.76 -5.24
N THR A 4 26.51 -10.64 -5.89
CA THR A 4 25.48 -10.59 -6.92
C THR A 4 26.17 -10.80 -8.25
N SER A 5 26.01 -11.99 -8.83
CA SER A 5 26.62 -12.35 -10.11
C SER A 5 26.40 -11.26 -11.18
N PRO A 6 27.39 -10.99 -12.06
CA PRO A 6 27.25 -10.03 -13.17
C PRO A 6 25.99 -10.25 -14.03
N SER A 7 25.56 -11.51 -14.19
CA SER A 7 24.32 -11.88 -14.91
C SER A 7 23.06 -11.39 -14.19
N ALA A 8 23.01 -11.48 -12.86
CA ALA A 8 21.89 -11.00 -12.06
C ALA A 8 21.79 -9.47 -12.06
N LEU A 9 22.95 -8.77 -12.07
CA LEU A 9 22.99 -7.30 -12.18
C LEU A 9 22.47 -6.81 -13.54
N ALA A 10 22.84 -7.48 -14.64
CA ALA A 10 22.36 -7.16 -15.98
C ALA A 10 20.84 -7.40 -16.13
N SER A 11 20.32 -8.50 -15.57
CA SER A 11 18.87 -8.80 -15.54
C SER A 11 18.06 -7.73 -14.79
N ASP A 12 18.52 -7.32 -13.60
CA ASP A 12 17.84 -6.28 -12.81
C ASP A 12 17.93 -4.90 -13.49
N GLU A 13 18.99 -4.60 -14.24
CA GLU A 13 19.08 -3.38 -15.02
C GLU A 13 18.03 -3.32 -16.14
N ILE A 14 17.88 -4.39 -16.93
CA ILE A 14 16.89 -4.47 -18.02
C ILE A 14 15.47 -4.26 -17.44
N LEU A 15 15.13 -4.98 -16.36
CA LEU A 15 13.83 -4.85 -15.70
C LEU A 15 13.58 -3.44 -15.14
N ARG A 16 14.58 -2.82 -14.52
CA ARG A 16 14.47 -1.45 -13.98
C ARG A 16 14.31 -0.42 -15.08
N ARG A 17 15.03 -0.55 -16.19
CA ARG A 17 14.89 0.32 -17.36
C ARG A 17 13.50 0.20 -17.96
N ALA A 18 13.03 -1.02 -18.20
CA ALA A 18 11.69 -1.29 -18.72
C ALA A 18 10.59 -0.70 -17.82
N ALA A 19 10.71 -0.88 -16.51
CA ALA A 19 9.73 -0.36 -15.54
C ALA A 19 9.70 1.18 -15.44
N ARG A 20 10.83 1.86 -15.67
CA ARG A 20 10.93 3.33 -15.55
C ARG A 20 10.63 4.07 -16.85
N ARG A 21 11.20 3.59 -17.96
CA ARG A 21 11.19 4.30 -19.25
C ARG A 21 10.06 3.84 -20.17
N GLY A 22 9.56 2.61 -19.99
CA GLY A 22 8.60 2.00 -20.91
C GLY A 22 9.11 2.01 -22.35
N GLY A 23 8.20 1.90 -23.32
CA GLY A 23 8.53 2.10 -24.74
C GLY A 23 9.59 1.13 -25.25
N GLU A 24 10.68 1.66 -25.80
CA GLU A 24 11.79 0.87 -26.38
C GLU A 24 12.49 -0.04 -25.37
N ALA A 25 12.49 0.33 -24.08
CA ALA A 25 13.05 -0.53 -23.04
C ALA A 25 12.24 -1.84 -22.84
N LEU A 26 10.98 -1.89 -23.30
CA LEU A 26 10.19 -3.12 -23.31
C LEU A 26 10.57 -4.03 -24.49
N ASP A 27 11.12 -3.47 -25.57
CA ASP A 27 11.49 -4.25 -26.76
C ASP A 27 12.72 -5.14 -26.46
N GLU A 28 13.61 -4.70 -25.57
CA GLU A 28 14.75 -5.49 -25.06
C GLU A 28 14.29 -6.68 -24.19
N LEU A 29 13.10 -6.58 -23.58
CA LEU A 29 12.64 -7.52 -22.56
C LEU A 29 12.16 -8.84 -23.16
N LEU A 30 11.46 -8.81 -24.31
CA LEU A 30 10.91 -10.02 -24.93
C LEU A 30 12.03 -11.00 -25.38
N PRO A 31 13.08 -10.57 -26.12
CA PRO A 31 14.21 -11.45 -26.45
C PRO A 31 14.96 -11.89 -25.20
N ALA A 32 15.15 -11.01 -24.22
CA ALA A 32 15.84 -11.37 -22.98
C ALA A 32 15.11 -12.46 -22.19
N LEU A 33 13.77 -12.47 -22.20
CA LEU A 33 12.96 -13.54 -21.62
C LEU A 33 13.06 -14.82 -22.45
N ALA A 34 12.91 -14.73 -23.78
CA ALA A 34 12.95 -15.89 -24.67
C ALA A 34 14.31 -16.62 -24.60
N ASP A 35 15.40 -15.87 -24.45
CA ASP A 35 16.76 -16.39 -24.30
C ASP A 35 17.14 -16.69 -22.85
N ARG A 36 16.20 -16.59 -21.90
CA ARG A 36 16.43 -16.82 -20.46
C ARG A 36 17.55 -15.96 -19.85
N ARG A 37 17.83 -14.79 -20.43
CA ARG A 37 18.69 -13.75 -19.84
C ARG A 37 17.99 -13.01 -18.71
N VAL A 38 16.65 -13.01 -18.71
CA VAL A 38 15.79 -12.52 -17.63
C VAL A 38 14.88 -13.66 -17.19
N GLU A 39 14.86 -13.92 -15.89
CA GLU A 39 13.96 -14.91 -15.30
C GLU A 39 12.50 -14.43 -15.37
N VAL A 40 11.62 -15.26 -15.92
CA VAL A 40 10.18 -14.93 -16.03
C VAL A 40 9.54 -14.69 -14.66
N THR A 41 10.05 -15.35 -13.62
CA THR A 41 9.60 -15.16 -12.22
C THR A 41 9.77 -13.72 -11.74
N GLU A 42 10.79 -13.01 -12.21
CA GLU A 42 11.01 -11.60 -11.90
C GLU A 42 10.00 -10.69 -12.61
N LEU A 43 9.66 -11.01 -13.86
CA LEU A 43 8.62 -10.28 -14.59
C LEU A 43 7.26 -10.43 -13.91
N VAL A 44 6.84 -11.64 -13.58
CA VAL A 44 5.48 -11.91 -13.06
C VAL A 44 5.27 -11.38 -11.64
N ARG A 45 6.35 -11.15 -10.86
CA ARG A 45 6.29 -10.39 -9.60
C ARG A 45 5.85 -8.93 -9.80
N ARG A 46 5.89 -8.43 -11.03
CA ARG A 46 5.56 -7.05 -11.43
C ARG A 46 4.36 -7.06 -12.41
N PRO A 47 3.11 -7.31 -11.95
CA PRO A 47 1.92 -7.39 -12.82
C PRO A 47 1.74 -6.23 -13.81
N ARG A 48 2.12 -5.01 -13.40
CA ARG A 48 2.12 -3.84 -14.28
C ARG A 48 3.09 -3.99 -15.45
N LEU A 49 4.33 -4.39 -15.17
CA LEU A 49 5.35 -4.56 -16.21
C LEU A 49 4.97 -5.66 -17.21
N LEU A 50 4.40 -6.77 -16.72
CA LEU A 50 3.86 -7.81 -17.59
C LEU A 50 2.73 -7.28 -18.49
N ALA A 51 1.79 -6.50 -17.94
CA ALA A 51 0.72 -5.91 -18.74
C ALA A 51 1.22 -4.85 -19.74
N ASP A 52 2.24 -4.08 -19.37
CA ASP A 52 2.86 -3.07 -20.23
C ASP A 52 3.61 -3.76 -21.40
N LEU A 53 4.35 -4.85 -21.13
CA LEU A 53 4.97 -5.69 -22.16
C LEU A 53 3.93 -6.30 -23.10
N ASP A 54 2.85 -6.84 -22.55
CA ASP A 54 1.75 -7.40 -23.34
C ASP A 54 1.06 -6.36 -24.24
N ALA A 55 0.82 -5.15 -23.71
CA ALA A 55 0.29 -4.05 -24.51
C ALA A 55 1.28 -3.63 -25.61
N ARG A 56 2.59 -3.69 -25.32
CA ARG A 56 3.65 -3.40 -26.27
C ARG A 56 3.69 -4.39 -27.43
N CYS A 57 3.68 -5.69 -27.14
CA CYS A 57 3.69 -6.75 -28.16
C CYS A 57 2.47 -6.68 -29.10
N ARG A 58 1.34 -6.18 -28.60
CA ARG A 58 0.07 -6.10 -29.36
C ARG A 58 -0.13 -4.79 -30.14
N SER A 59 0.84 -3.88 -30.13
CA SER A 59 0.71 -2.60 -30.82
C SER A 59 0.83 -2.76 -32.35
N TYR A 60 -0.18 -2.31 -33.10
CA TYR A 60 -0.18 -2.32 -34.57
C TYR A 60 0.65 -1.19 -35.21
N LEU A 61 1.05 -0.18 -34.42
CA LEU A 61 1.74 1.00 -34.92
C LEU A 61 3.25 0.80 -35.11
N ARG A 62 3.77 -0.43 -35.03
CA ARG A 62 5.21 -0.72 -35.09
C ARG A 62 5.53 -1.94 -35.94
N GLU A 63 6.42 -1.74 -36.90
CA GLU A 63 6.90 -2.76 -37.86
C GLU A 63 8.08 -3.60 -37.32
N SER A 64 8.80 -3.14 -36.28
CA SER A 64 10.13 -3.67 -35.93
C SER A 64 10.21 -4.58 -34.69
N VAL A 65 9.10 -5.08 -34.15
CA VAL A 65 9.11 -5.94 -32.95
C VAL A 65 9.18 -7.41 -33.38
N ILE A 66 10.15 -8.17 -32.86
CA ILE A 66 10.17 -9.64 -33.00
C ILE A 66 8.85 -10.18 -32.46
N ALA A 67 8.09 -10.81 -33.33
CA ALA A 67 6.78 -11.33 -33.02
C ALA A 67 6.90 -12.42 -31.94
N PRO A 68 6.22 -12.33 -30.78
CA PRO A 68 6.38 -13.32 -29.71
C PRO A 68 6.05 -14.75 -30.16
N GLU A 69 5.17 -14.88 -31.14
CA GLU A 69 4.85 -16.15 -31.81
C GLU A 69 6.05 -16.82 -32.51
N SER A 70 7.06 -16.07 -32.97
CA SER A 70 8.20 -16.66 -33.69
C SER A 70 8.97 -17.64 -32.80
N TYR A 71 9.17 -17.31 -31.53
CA TYR A 71 9.84 -18.19 -30.57
C TYR A 71 9.03 -19.44 -30.26
N PHE A 72 7.70 -19.34 -30.28
CA PHE A 72 6.83 -20.48 -30.03
C PHE A 72 6.80 -21.45 -31.20
N LEU A 73 6.81 -20.93 -32.43
CA LEU A 73 6.86 -21.74 -33.65
C LEU A 73 8.24 -22.37 -33.86
N ASP A 74 9.32 -21.66 -33.52
CA ASP A 74 10.71 -22.14 -33.66
C ASP A 74 11.10 -23.13 -32.57
N ARG A 75 10.82 -22.81 -31.30
CA ARG A 75 11.20 -23.60 -30.12
C ARG A 75 10.04 -23.71 -29.12
N PRO A 76 9.07 -24.61 -29.36
CA PRO A 76 7.93 -24.80 -28.47
C PRO A 76 8.36 -25.20 -27.05
N SER A 77 7.93 -24.42 -26.06
CA SER A 77 8.16 -24.66 -24.63
C SER A 77 7.07 -23.95 -23.82
N PRO A 78 6.88 -24.28 -22.52
CA PRO A 78 5.94 -23.54 -21.68
C PRO A 78 6.19 -22.02 -21.66
N LEU A 79 7.47 -21.62 -21.59
CA LEU A 79 7.85 -20.21 -21.60
C LEU A 79 7.50 -19.55 -22.94
N THR A 80 7.86 -20.17 -24.08
CA THR A 80 7.55 -19.58 -25.39
C THR A 80 6.06 -19.58 -25.70
N ALA A 81 5.30 -20.57 -25.19
CA ALA A 81 3.84 -20.52 -25.20
C ALA A 81 3.31 -19.33 -24.38
N ALA A 82 3.82 -19.12 -23.15
CA ALA A 82 3.46 -17.96 -22.34
C ALA A 82 3.73 -16.64 -23.06
N LEU A 83 4.89 -16.52 -23.73
CA LEU A 83 5.21 -15.34 -24.53
C LEU A 83 4.26 -15.18 -25.72
N ALA A 84 3.95 -16.26 -26.45
CA ALA A 84 3.03 -16.25 -27.58
C ALA A 84 1.59 -15.89 -27.20
N THR A 85 1.19 -16.01 -25.92
CA THR A 85 -0.08 -15.43 -25.47
C THR A 85 -0.15 -13.91 -25.67
N MET A 86 0.98 -13.21 -25.87
CA MET A 86 1.03 -11.77 -26.17
C MET A 86 1.01 -11.45 -27.67
N SER A 87 0.83 -12.46 -28.53
CA SER A 87 0.75 -12.27 -29.98
C SER A 87 -0.37 -11.31 -30.40
N ARG A 88 -0.19 -10.64 -31.54
CA ARG A 88 -1.25 -9.86 -32.20
C ARG A 88 -2.33 -10.77 -32.77
N ASP A 89 -1.96 -11.96 -33.23
CA ASP A 89 -2.88 -12.93 -33.79
C ASP A 89 -3.69 -13.64 -32.70
N GLY A 90 -5.01 -13.52 -32.79
CA GLY A 90 -5.94 -14.17 -31.86
C GLY A 90 -5.88 -15.70 -31.90
N HIS A 91 -5.62 -16.30 -33.07
CA HIS A 91 -5.48 -17.74 -33.21
C HIS A 91 -4.24 -18.24 -32.49
N ILE A 92 -3.10 -17.57 -32.66
CA ILE A 92 -1.88 -17.92 -31.93
C ILE A 92 -2.06 -17.75 -30.43
N ARG A 93 -2.71 -16.66 -29.99
CA ARG A 93 -3.02 -16.48 -28.56
C ARG A 93 -3.87 -17.61 -28.01
N GLU A 94 -4.88 -18.05 -28.74
CA GLU A 94 -5.76 -19.16 -28.34
C GLU A 94 -4.97 -20.47 -28.20
N SER A 95 -4.19 -20.85 -29.22
CA SER A 95 -3.34 -22.04 -29.19
C SER A 95 -2.32 -21.99 -28.06
N ALA A 96 -1.71 -20.82 -27.83
CA ALA A 96 -0.75 -20.60 -26.76
C ALA A 96 -1.38 -20.71 -25.37
N VAL A 97 -2.62 -20.23 -25.18
CA VAL A 97 -3.38 -20.39 -23.93
C VAL A 97 -3.64 -21.87 -23.64
N VAL A 98 -4.04 -22.65 -24.65
CA VAL A 98 -4.28 -24.10 -24.49
C VAL A 98 -2.99 -24.81 -24.12
N ALA A 99 -1.90 -24.57 -24.86
CA ALA A 99 -0.59 -25.17 -24.55
C ALA A 99 -0.07 -24.82 -23.15
N LEU A 100 -0.27 -23.57 -22.72
CA LEU A 100 0.15 -23.10 -21.41
C LEU A 100 -0.69 -23.69 -20.27
N ALA A 101 -1.97 -23.99 -20.51
CA ALA A 101 -2.86 -24.58 -19.52
C ALA A 101 -2.42 -25.98 -19.06
N ASP A 102 -1.68 -26.70 -19.91
CA ASP A 102 -1.18 -28.04 -19.63
C ASP A 102 0.26 -28.03 -19.07
N ALA A 103 0.87 -26.85 -18.96
CA ALA A 103 2.18 -26.70 -18.36
C ALA A 103 2.14 -26.88 -16.84
N SER A 104 3.14 -27.56 -16.29
CA SER A 104 3.33 -27.73 -14.84
C SER A 104 3.91 -26.48 -14.15
N GLU A 105 4.46 -25.54 -14.94
CA GLU A 105 5.17 -24.38 -14.44
C GLU A 105 4.22 -23.25 -14.01
N THR A 106 3.87 -23.24 -12.73
CA THR A 106 2.90 -22.30 -12.15
C THR A 106 3.32 -20.83 -12.25
N SER A 107 4.63 -20.57 -12.37
CA SER A 107 5.19 -19.22 -12.55
C SER A 107 4.63 -18.50 -13.78
N LEU A 108 4.14 -19.27 -14.77
CA LEU A 108 3.65 -18.77 -16.05
C LEU A 108 2.12 -18.53 -16.07
N PHE A 109 1.39 -18.97 -15.05
CA PHE A 109 -0.07 -18.79 -14.99
C PHE A 109 -0.56 -17.32 -14.95
N PRO A 110 0.23 -16.32 -14.53
CA PRO A 110 -0.10 -14.91 -14.71
C PRO A 110 -0.42 -14.52 -16.16
N PHE A 111 0.17 -15.20 -17.15
CA PHE A 111 -0.14 -14.97 -18.57
C PHE A 111 -1.57 -15.43 -18.91
N LEU A 112 -2.01 -16.58 -18.38
CA LEU A 112 -3.40 -17.04 -18.50
C LEU A 112 -4.38 -16.05 -17.85
N VAL A 113 -4.07 -15.57 -16.64
CA VAL A 113 -4.90 -14.59 -15.92
C VAL A 113 -5.07 -13.30 -16.73
N LEU A 114 -4.00 -12.83 -17.38
CA LEU A 114 -4.07 -11.67 -18.25
C LEU A 114 -4.98 -11.90 -19.47
N ARG A 115 -5.06 -13.13 -19.99
CA ARG A 115 -5.96 -13.52 -21.10
C ARG A 115 -7.42 -13.73 -20.68
N CYS A 116 -7.73 -13.90 -19.39
CA CYS A 116 -9.13 -13.90 -18.91
C CYS A 116 -9.90 -12.60 -19.21
N GLY A 117 -9.20 -11.53 -19.58
CA GLY A 117 -9.74 -10.25 -20.04
C GLY A 117 -9.49 -9.93 -21.52
N ASP A 118 -9.11 -10.90 -22.36
CA ASP A 118 -8.83 -10.66 -23.79
C ASP A 118 -10.05 -10.05 -24.52
N TRP A 119 -9.81 -9.27 -25.58
CA TRP A 119 -10.89 -8.72 -26.39
C TRP A 119 -11.52 -9.77 -27.31
N VAL A 120 -10.74 -10.75 -27.79
CA VAL A 120 -11.22 -11.90 -28.55
C VAL A 120 -11.94 -12.84 -27.60
N ARG A 121 -13.18 -13.19 -27.95
CA ARG A 121 -14.04 -14.01 -27.08
C ARG A 121 -13.46 -15.41 -26.88
N GLN A 122 -12.98 -16.04 -27.94
CA GLN A 122 -12.42 -17.39 -27.96
C GLN A 122 -11.21 -17.51 -27.04
N VAL A 123 -10.20 -16.65 -27.22
CA VAL A 123 -9.02 -16.55 -26.34
C VAL A 123 -9.43 -16.36 -24.88
N ARG A 124 -10.39 -15.45 -24.65
CA ARG A 124 -10.86 -15.14 -23.30
C ARG A 124 -11.53 -16.33 -22.63
N GLU A 125 -12.41 -17.03 -23.33
CA GLU A 125 -13.11 -18.21 -22.81
C GLU A 125 -12.16 -19.37 -22.57
N ALA A 126 -11.22 -19.64 -23.49
CA ALA A 126 -10.17 -20.63 -23.32
C ALA A 126 -9.32 -20.35 -22.07
N ALA A 127 -8.92 -19.08 -21.86
CA ALA A 127 -8.12 -18.70 -20.70
C ALA A 127 -8.90 -18.83 -19.38
N ARG A 128 -10.19 -18.48 -19.39
CA ARG A 128 -11.06 -18.66 -18.22
C ARG A 128 -11.24 -20.13 -17.87
N ALA A 129 -11.49 -20.98 -18.87
CA ALA A 129 -11.59 -22.43 -18.66
C ALA A 129 -10.26 -23.01 -18.11
N ALA A 130 -9.12 -22.58 -18.66
CA ALA A 130 -7.81 -22.97 -18.16
C ALA A 130 -7.59 -22.55 -16.69
N VAL A 131 -7.88 -21.29 -16.35
CA VAL A 131 -7.74 -20.78 -14.98
C VAL A 131 -8.69 -21.48 -14.00
N ALA A 132 -9.93 -21.76 -14.40
CA ALA A 132 -10.86 -22.53 -13.58
C ALA A 132 -10.31 -23.94 -13.30
N ARG A 133 -9.92 -24.66 -14.36
CA ARG A 133 -9.37 -26.03 -14.27
C ARG A 133 -8.17 -26.12 -13.33
N ILE A 134 -7.20 -25.20 -13.42
CA ILE A 134 -6.03 -25.23 -12.53
C ILE A 134 -6.42 -24.92 -11.07
N LEU A 135 -7.35 -24.00 -10.83
CA LEU A 135 -7.77 -23.64 -9.46
C LEU A 135 -8.65 -24.73 -8.82
N ASP A 136 -9.42 -25.46 -9.62
CA ASP A 136 -10.18 -26.61 -9.16
C ASP A 136 -9.25 -27.78 -8.81
N ALA A 137 -8.18 -27.99 -9.58
CA ALA A 137 -7.20 -29.04 -9.33
C ALA A 137 -6.42 -28.82 -8.01
N ASP A 138 -5.89 -27.62 -7.76
CA ASP A 138 -5.15 -27.30 -6.53
C ASP A 138 -5.09 -25.79 -6.27
N LEU A 139 -6.12 -25.25 -5.62
CA LEU A 139 -6.18 -23.82 -5.29
C LEU A 139 -4.98 -23.38 -4.45
N ALA A 140 -4.57 -24.17 -3.46
CA ALA A 140 -3.49 -23.79 -2.54
C ALA A 140 -2.16 -23.61 -3.27
N ARG A 141 -1.85 -24.52 -4.21
CA ARG A 141 -0.64 -24.48 -5.03
C ARG A 141 -0.63 -23.33 -6.02
N HIS A 142 -1.78 -23.02 -6.62
CA HIS A 142 -1.84 -22.08 -7.74
C HIS A 142 -2.17 -20.64 -7.32
N LEU A 143 -2.85 -20.44 -6.19
CA LEU A 143 -3.23 -19.12 -5.67
C LEU A 143 -2.06 -18.12 -5.59
N PRO A 144 -0.86 -18.45 -5.07
CA PRO A 144 0.23 -17.48 -4.96
C PRO A 144 0.69 -16.91 -6.31
N ALA A 145 0.61 -17.71 -7.37
CA ALA A 145 1.01 -17.30 -8.71
C ALA A 145 -0.04 -16.40 -9.37
N VAL A 146 -1.32 -16.77 -9.29
CA VAL A 146 -2.39 -16.06 -10.03
C VAL A 146 -2.92 -14.82 -9.31
N LEU A 147 -2.93 -14.81 -7.97
CA LEU A 147 -3.53 -13.75 -7.17
C LEU A 147 -2.94 -12.35 -7.45
N PRO A 148 -1.61 -12.17 -7.55
CA PRO A 148 -1.01 -10.89 -7.93
C PRO A 148 -1.59 -10.30 -9.21
N MET A 149 -1.73 -11.13 -10.25
CA MET A 149 -2.20 -10.69 -11.55
C MET A 149 -3.71 -10.45 -11.54
N ALA A 150 -4.48 -11.34 -10.91
CA ALA A 150 -5.93 -11.20 -10.80
C ALA A 150 -6.31 -9.93 -10.04
N ALA A 151 -5.60 -9.61 -8.95
CA ALA A 151 -5.81 -8.38 -8.19
C ALA A 151 -5.47 -7.13 -9.02
N TYR A 152 -4.44 -7.21 -9.86
CA TYR A 152 -4.05 -6.10 -10.72
C TYR A 152 -5.03 -5.87 -11.88
N THR A 153 -5.62 -6.92 -12.44
CA THR A 153 -6.60 -6.78 -13.54
C THR A 153 -8.02 -6.53 -13.07
N ALA A 154 -8.33 -6.70 -11.78
CA ALA A 154 -9.69 -6.70 -11.25
C ALA A 154 -10.52 -5.47 -11.65
N SER A 155 -9.92 -4.28 -11.65
CA SER A 155 -10.59 -3.01 -12.00
C SER A 155 -10.56 -2.67 -13.50
N ARG A 156 -9.89 -3.48 -14.32
CA ARG A 156 -9.81 -3.25 -15.77
C ARG A 156 -11.07 -3.75 -16.46
N ARG A 157 -11.41 -3.12 -17.58
CA ARG A 157 -12.48 -3.58 -18.47
C ARG A 157 -12.27 -5.06 -18.83
N ARG A 158 -13.24 -5.92 -18.49
CA ARG A 158 -13.23 -7.40 -18.66
C ARG A 158 -12.21 -8.17 -17.80
N GLY A 159 -11.45 -7.51 -16.93
CA GLY A 159 -10.38 -8.12 -16.12
C GLY A 159 -10.81 -8.64 -14.74
N GLY A 160 -12.07 -8.42 -14.35
CA GLY A 160 -12.60 -8.80 -13.03
C GLY A 160 -12.79 -10.31 -12.83
N TRP A 161 -13.00 -11.08 -13.89
CA TRP A 161 -13.42 -12.48 -13.81
C TRP A 161 -12.49 -13.35 -12.95
N ALA A 162 -11.17 -13.24 -13.14
CA ALA A 162 -10.22 -14.09 -12.41
C ALA A 162 -10.23 -13.83 -10.90
N MET A 163 -10.40 -12.57 -10.48
CA MET A 163 -10.53 -12.24 -9.06
C MET A 163 -11.85 -12.74 -8.49
N THR A 164 -12.96 -12.56 -9.21
CA THR A 164 -14.27 -13.09 -8.80
C THR A 164 -14.22 -14.60 -8.61
N HIS A 165 -13.69 -15.33 -9.60
CA HIS A 165 -13.58 -16.78 -9.55
C HIS A 165 -12.65 -17.26 -8.41
N LEU A 166 -11.53 -16.57 -8.16
CA LEU A 166 -10.67 -16.85 -7.01
C LEU A 166 -11.39 -16.67 -5.66
N ARG A 167 -12.24 -15.63 -5.53
CA ARG A 167 -13.04 -15.42 -4.31
C ARG A 167 -14.05 -16.53 -4.12
N GLU A 168 -14.77 -16.91 -5.17
CA GLU A 168 -15.75 -18.01 -5.13
C GLU A 168 -15.07 -19.34 -4.78
N ALA A 169 -13.96 -19.65 -5.46
CA ALA A 169 -13.16 -20.85 -5.23
C ALA A 169 -12.64 -20.97 -3.79
N LEU A 170 -12.18 -19.85 -3.21
CA LEU A 170 -11.70 -19.82 -1.82
C LEU A 170 -12.86 -19.79 -0.83
N ALA A 171 -13.99 -19.16 -1.14
CA ALA A 171 -15.17 -19.17 -0.30
C ALA A 171 -15.74 -20.59 -0.14
N GLY A 172 -15.81 -21.36 -1.24
CA GLY A 172 -16.24 -22.76 -1.22
C GLY A 172 -15.30 -23.70 -0.45
N ARG A 173 -14.04 -23.31 -0.26
CA ARG A 173 -12.99 -24.08 0.45
C ARG A 173 -12.47 -23.36 1.70
N PHE A 174 -13.28 -22.49 2.29
CA PHE A 174 -12.79 -21.57 3.31
C PHE A 174 -12.31 -22.29 4.57
N ASP A 175 -13.06 -23.30 5.02
CA ASP A 175 -12.74 -24.05 6.24
C ASP A 175 -11.47 -24.90 6.08
N GLU A 176 -11.17 -25.36 4.86
CA GLU A 176 -9.94 -26.08 4.52
C GLU A 176 -8.72 -25.14 4.37
N LEU A 177 -8.87 -24.04 3.62
CA LEU A 177 -7.73 -23.22 3.19
C LEU A 177 -7.70 -21.83 3.81
N GLY A 178 -8.85 -21.18 3.96
CA GLY A 178 -8.97 -19.78 4.38
C GLY A 178 -8.33 -19.50 5.74
N ARG A 179 -8.54 -20.39 6.72
CA ARG A 179 -7.94 -20.26 8.07
C ARG A 179 -6.41 -20.38 8.08
N ALA A 180 -5.82 -21.14 7.15
CA ALA A 180 -4.37 -21.20 7.00
C ALA A 180 -3.84 -19.95 6.29
N LEU A 181 -4.54 -19.50 5.24
CA LEU A 181 -4.11 -18.37 4.40
C LEU A 181 -4.06 -17.02 5.14
N VAL A 182 -4.88 -16.81 6.18
CA VAL A 182 -4.78 -15.60 7.02
C VAL A 182 -3.42 -15.49 7.75
N ARG A 183 -2.70 -16.62 7.88
CA ARG A 183 -1.34 -16.69 8.45
C ARG A 183 -0.24 -16.74 7.38
N SER A 184 -0.58 -16.67 6.09
CA SER A 184 0.37 -16.71 4.98
C SER A 184 1.43 -15.63 5.11
N ARG A 185 2.64 -15.89 4.61
CA ARG A 185 3.69 -14.86 4.46
C ARG A 185 3.34 -13.85 3.38
N ASN A 186 2.53 -14.22 2.40
CA ASN A 186 2.06 -13.35 1.34
C ASN A 186 0.94 -12.42 1.85
N GLN A 187 1.17 -11.11 1.73
CA GLN A 187 0.21 -10.11 2.18
C GLN A 187 -1.14 -10.17 1.46
N ARG A 188 -1.15 -10.44 0.16
CA ARG A 188 -2.37 -10.47 -0.64
C ARG A 188 -3.25 -11.66 -0.25
N GLU A 189 -2.63 -12.82 -0.03
CA GLU A 189 -3.33 -14.03 0.44
C GLU A 189 -3.96 -13.79 1.81
N ARG A 190 -3.22 -13.21 2.77
CA ARG A 190 -3.76 -12.89 4.09
C ARG A 190 -4.99 -11.99 4.00
N ARG A 191 -4.91 -10.93 3.20
CA ARG A 191 -6.01 -9.97 3.03
C ARG A 191 -7.22 -10.60 2.36
N LEU A 192 -7.01 -11.39 1.31
CA LEU A 192 -8.08 -12.11 0.63
C LEU A 192 -8.80 -13.08 1.57
N ALA A 193 -8.05 -13.89 2.31
CA ALA A 193 -8.61 -14.84 3.27
C ALA A 193 -9.34 -14.12 4.41
N TYR A 194 -8.76 -13.05 4.96
CA TYR A 194 -9.43 -12.24 5.97
C TYR A 194 -10.76 -11.68 5.48
N GLU A 195 -10.78 -11.11 4.27
CA GLU A 195 -11.98 -10.51 3.69
C GLU A 195 -13.07 -11.54 3.42
N ILE A 196 -12.73 -12.67 2.78
CA ILE A 196 -13.70 -13.75 2.53
C ILE A 196 -14.22 -14.32 3.85
N GLY A 197 -13.36 -14.49 4.86
CA GLY A 197 -13.81 -14.97 6.17
C GLY A 197 -14.75 -13.99 6.87
N ALA A 198 -14.56 -12.68 6.67
CA ALA A 198 -15.46 -11.66 7.18
C ALA A 198 -16.80 -11.68 6.44
N ASP A 199 -16.77 -11.73 5.10
CA ASP A 199 -17.95 -11.82 4.24
C ASP A 199 -18.81 -13.06 4.56
N LEU A 200 -18.16 -14.19 4.91
CA LEU A 200 -18.82 -15.45 5.27
C LEU A 200 -19.20 -15.56 6.76
N GLY A 201 -18.87 -14.56 7.59
CA GLY A 201 -19.09 -14.64 9.04
C GLY A 201 -18.31 -15.76 9.75
N ARG A 202 -17.13 -16.12 9.23
CA ARG A 202 -16.31 -17.25 9.71
C ARG A 202 -15.31 -16.89 10.83
N TRP A 203 -15.17 -15.59 11.12
CA TRP A 203 -14.37 -15.11 12.25
C TRP A 203 -15.23 -15.00 13.51
N SER A 204 -14.86 -15.73 14.56
CA SER A 204 -15.46 -15.55 15.88
C SER A 204 -15.05 -14.19 16.48
N HIS A 205 -15.71 -13.80 17.57
CA HIS A 205 -15.28 -12.63 18.34
C HIS A 205 -13.80 -12.77 18.78
N ASP A 206 -13.41 -13.95 19.29
CA ASP A 206 -12.04 -14.23 19.72
C ASP A 206 -11.03 -14.16 18.57
N ASP A 207 -11.38 -14.65 17.38
CA ASP A 207 -10.55 -14.51 16.18
C ASP A 207 -10.29 -13.03 15.87
N LEU A 208 -11.34 -12.20 15.91
CA LEU A 208 -11.26 -10.77 15.62
C LEU A 208 -10.45 -10.02 16.69
N VAL A 209 -10.63 -10.34 17.98
CA VAL A 209 -9.79 -9.78 19.05
C VAL A 209 -8.33 -10.18 18.84
N HIS A 210 -8.06 -11.45 18.54
CA HIS A 210 -6.70 -11.91 18.25
C HIS A 210 -6.10 -11.17 17.05
N PHE A 211 -6.84 -10.93 15.97
CA PHE A 211 -6.36 -10.14 14.83
C PHE A 211 -6.12 -8.67 15.18
N ALA A 212 -7.02 -8.05 15.96
CA ALA A 212 -6.87 -6.68 16.44
C ALA A 212 -5.57 -6.47 17.24
N VAL A 213 -5.19 -7.48 18.04
CA VAL A 213 -4.01 -7.41 18.90
C VAL A 213 -2.73 -7.88 18.19
N HIS A 214 -2.80 -8.93 17.35
CA HIS A 214 -1.60 -9.62 16.88
C HIS A 214 -1.35 -9.57 15.37
N ALA A 215 -2.32 -9.15 14.55
CA ALA A 215 -2.14 -9.17 13.10
C ALA A 215 -0.95 -8.30 12.66
N LYS A 216 -0.08 -8.87 11.82
CA LYS A 216 1.05 -8.15 11.21
C LYS A 216 0.60 -7.15 10.13
N ASP A 217 -0.51 -7.44 9.47
CA ASP A 217 -1.07 -6.56 8.45
C ASP A 217 -1.90 -5.43 9.09
N PRO A 218 -1.55 -4.14 8.86
CA PRO A 218 -2.28 -3.03 9.46
C PRO A 218 -3.75 -2.94 9.05
N ILE A 219 -4.12 -3.38 7.83
CA ILE A 219 -5.50 -3.34 7.34
C ILE A 219 -6.34 -4.39 8.06
N ILE A 220 -5.84 -5.63 8.17
CA ILE A 220 -6.52 -6.70 8.92
C ILE A 220 -6.71 -6.27 10.37
N ARG A 221 -5.66 -5.71 10.97
CA ARG A 221 -5.68 -5.22 12.34
C ARG A 221 -6.76 -4.16 12.54
N LEU A 222 -6.78 -3.12 11.71
CA LEU A 222 -7.74 -2.02 11.83
C LEU A 222 -9.18 -2.51 11.62
N ARG A 223 -9.44 -3.28 10.55
CA ARG A 223 -10.77 -3.87 10.30
C ARG A 223 -11.25 -4.72 11.46
N SER A 224 -10.36 -5.46 12.10
CA SER A 224 -10.70 -6.31 13.25
C SER A 224 -11.03 -5.47 14.49
N VAL A 225 -10.28 -4.40 14.74
CA VAL A 225 -10.57 -3.46 15.83
C VAL A 225 -11.94 -2.82 15.62
N ASP A 226 -12.23 -2.34 14.42
CA ASP A 226 -13.52 -1.72 14.11
C ASP A 226 -14.67 -2.72 14.34
N ALA A 227 -14.49 -3.98 13.95
CA ALA A 227 -15.46 -5.05 14.15
C ALA A 227 -15.72 -5.40 15.62
N VAL A 228 -14.71 -5.33 16.50
CA VAL A 228 -14.88 -5.68 17.93
C VAL A 228 -15.06 -4.49 18.86
N SER A 229 -14.73 -3.27 18.44
CA SER A 229 -14.72 -2.09 19.33
C SER A 229 -16.07 -1.79 20.00
N ALA A 230 -17.18 -2.23 19.41
CA ALA A 230 -18.52 -2.08 19.98
C ALA A 230 -18.87 -3.12 21.07
N THR A 231 -18.18 -4.26 21.08
CA THR A 231 -18.51 -5.41 21.94
C THR A 231 -17.34 -5.88 22.80
N ALA A 232 -16.14 -5.35 22.57
CA ALA A 232 -14.94 -5.66 23.33
C ALA A 232 -15.08 -5.20 24.78
N ASP A 233 -14.57 -6.02 25.70
CA ASP A 233 -14.50 -5.69 27.11
C ASP A 233 -13.46 -4.59 27.41
N VAL A 234 -13.52 -4.04 28.62
CA VAL A 234 -12.61 -2.98 29.08
C VAL A 234 -11.15 -3.42 29.02
N ALA A 235 -10.85 -4.69 29.33
CA ALA A 235 -9.50 -5.23 29.33
C ALA A 235 -8.89 -5.23 27.91
N THR A 236 -9.66 -5.67 26.93
CA THR A 236 -9.27 -5.68 25.52
C THR A 236 -9.12 -4.27 24.99
N LEU A 237 -10.04 -3.36 25.30
CA LEU A 237 -9.94 -1.96 24.87
C LEU A 237 -8.69 -1.29 25.43
N ARG A 238 -8.37 -1.47 26.72
CA ARG A 238 -7.14 -0.97 27.34
C ARG A 238 -5.88 -1.53 26.69
N LEU A 239 -5.90 -2.80 26.26
CA LEU A 239 -4.80 -3.39 25.50
C LEU A 239 -4.66 -2.72 24.11
N LEU A 240 -5.76 -2.49 23.40
CA LEU A 240 -5.76 -1.87 22.07
C LEU A 240 -5.35 -0.40 22.09
N VAL A 241 -5.69 0.35 23.14
CA VAL A 241 -5.23 1.74 23.33
C VAL A 241 -3.70 1.85 23.45
N ARG A 242 -3.00 0.77 23.84
CA ARG A 242 -1.52 0.74 23.88
C ARG A 242 -0.87 0.37 22.55
N SER A 243 -1.67 0.16 21.50
CA SER A 243 -1.18 -0.22 20.17
C SER A 243 -0.24 0.84 19.60
N ARG A 244 0.84 0.40 18.94
CA ARG A 244 1.71 1.29 18.14
C ARG A 244 0.98 1.94 16.96
N PHE A 245 -0.14 1.39 16.53
CA PHE A 245 -0.91 1.88 15.39
C PHE A 245 -1.98 2.87 15.86
N SER A 246 -1.86 4.13 15.45
CA SER A 246 -2.77 5.20 15.89
C SER A 246 -4.24 4.96 15.53
N GLY A 247 -4.53 4.35 14.36
CA GLY A 247 -5.90 3.99 13.98
C GLY A 247 -6.53 3.00 14.95
N VAL A 248 -5.75 2.04 15.46
CA VAL A 248 -6.21 1.07 16.47
C VAL A 248 -6.48 1.76 17.80
N ARG A 249 -5.57 2.65 18.23
CA ARG A 249 -5.79 3.45 19.45
C ARG A 249 -7.07 4.27 19.36
N ALA A 250 -7.27 4.97 18.24
CA ALA A 250 -8.44 5.80 18.02
C ALA A 250 -9.74 4.99 18.08
N SER A 251 -9.84 3.85 17.37
CA SER A 251 -11.03 2.99 17.45
C SER A 251 -11.25 2.41 18.86
N ALA A 252 -10.18 2.11 19.60
CA ALA A 252 -10.30 1.64 20.98
C ALA A 252 -10.77 2.74 21.96
N LEU A 253 -10.37 3.99 21.75
CA LEU A 253 -10.89 5.14 22.52
C LEU A 253 -12.40 5.32 22.34
N VAL A 254 -12.91 5.06 21.14
CA VAL A 254 -14.37 5.06 20.89
C VAL A 254 -15.07 4.03 21.76
N GLY A 255 -14.49 2.83 21.90
CA GLY A 255 -14.99 1.80 22.81
C GLY A 255 -14.97 2.23 24.28
N LEU A 256 -13.85 2.77 24.77
CA LEU A 256 -13.73 3.24 26.16
C LEU A 256 -14.74 4.35 26.48
N ALA A 257 -14.90 5.33 25.59
CA ALA A 257 -15.87 6.41 25.75
C ALA A 257 -17.31 5.89 25.85
N ARG A 258 -17.68 4.88 25.04
CA ARG A 258 -19.01 4.24 25.11
C ARG A 258 -19.28 3.58 26.45
N LEU A 259 -18.23 3.11 27.13
CA LEU A 259 -18.31 2.50 28.45
C LEU A 259 -18.20 3.55 29.59
N GLY A 260 -18.22 4.85 29.26
CA GLY A 260 -18.14 5.93 30.24
C GLY A 260 -16.76 6.16 30.85
N LEU A 261 -15.70 5.61 30.25
CA LEU A 261 -14.32 5.73 30.75
C LEU A 261 -13.62 6.98 30.18
N ASP A 262 -14.26 8.14 30.29
CA ASP A 262 -13.78 9.39 29.69
C ASP A 262 -12.47 9.88 30.29
N ASP A 263 -12.19 9.59 31.56
CA ASP A 263 -10.91 9.93 32.20
C ASP A 263 -9.73 9.22 31.52
N GLU A 264 -9.91 7.94 31.14
CA GLU A 264 -8.89 7.20 30.38
C GLU A 264 -8.76 7.74 28.95
N VAL A 265 -9.85 8.20 28.35
CA VAL A 265 -9.84 8.78 27.00
C VAL A 265 -9.12 10.12 26.97
N THR A 266 -9.42 11.00 27.93
CA THR A 266 -8.82 12.33 28.04
C THR A 266 -7.34 12.28 28.42
N ALA A 267 -6.88 11.23 29.11
CA ALA A 267 -5.45 10.98 29.35
C ALA A 267 -4.61 10.88 28.06
N LEU A 268 -5.24 10.64 26.90
CA LEU A 268 -4.58 10.58 25.58
C LEU A 268 -4.59 11.92 24.81
N MET A 269 -4.92 13.05 25.47
CA MET A 269 -4.82 14.38 24.85
C MET A 269 -3.41 14.71 24.35
N ASP A 270 -2.37 14.08 24.89
CA ASP A 270 -0.98 14.32 24.49
C ASP A 270 -0.42 13.20 23.58
N ASP A 271 -1.28 12.34 23.01
CA ASP A 271 -0.86 11.30 22.07
C ASP A 271 -0.14 11.92 20.86
N PRO A 272 0.93 11.32 20.31
CA PRO A 272 1.63 11.87 19.15
C PRO A 272 0.77 11.93 17.88
N ALA A 273 -0.27 11.11 17.74
CA ALA A 273 -1.12 11.04 16.57
C ALA A 273 -2.31 12.02 16.65
N PRO A 274 -2.50 12.90 15.63
CA PRO A 274 -3.57 13.91 15.65
C PRO A 274 -4.98 13.34 15.83
N ILE A 275 -5.29 12.20 15.21
CA ILE A 275 -6.62 11.58 15.30
C ILE A 275 -6.95 11.09 16.72
N VAL A 276 -5.94 10.63 17.46
CA VAL A 276 -6.11 10.17 18.85
C VAL A 276 -6.32 11.38 19.76
N ARG A 277 -5.49 12.42 19.63
CA ARG A 277 -5.67 13.67 20.39
C ARG A 277 -7.00 14.35 20.11
N ALA A 278 -7.43 14.37 18.85
CA ALA A 278 -8.70 14.99 18.47
C ALA A 278 -9.87 14.32 19.19
N TYR A 279 -9.89 12.98 19.22
CA TYR A 279 -10.93 12.24 19.94
C TYR A 279 -10.82 12.45 21.46
N ALA A 280 -9.62 12.35 22.03
CA ALA A 280 -9.38 12.57 23.46
C ALA A 280 -9.85 13.98 23.90
N ARG A 281 -9.50 15.01 23.14
CA ARG A 281 -9.95 16.39 23.41
C ARG A 281 -11.45 16.57 23.32
N SER A 282 -12.13 15.86 22.41
CA SER A 282 -13.59 15.95 22.28
C SER A 282 -14.33 15.47 23.53
N ARG A 283 -13.61 14.78 24.43
CA ARG A 283 -14.11 14.30 25.72
C ARG A 283 -13.68 15.16 26.91
N ALA A 284 -12.74 16.08 26.72
CA ALA A 284 -12.22 16.92 27.81
C ALA A 284 -13.05 18.19 28.01
N THR A 285 -13.18 18.63 29.27
CA THR A 285 -13.93 19.83 29.65
C THR A 285 -13.24 21.12 29.20
N ASP A 286 -11.93 21.23 29.40
CA ASP A 286 -11.12 22.37 28.96
C ASP A 286 -9.80 21.91 28.32
N PRO A 287 -9.84 21.47 27.05
CA PRO A 287 -8.65 21.14 26.28
C PRO A 287 -7.61 22.26 26.22
N LEU A 288 -8.05 23.52 26.16
CA LEU A 288 -7.16 24.65 25.93
C LEU A 288 -6.33 24.95 27.19
N ALA A 289 -6.95 24.92 28.37
CA ALA A 289 -6.22 25.03 29.64
C ALA A 289 -5.18 23.93 29.80
N HIS A 290 -5.51 22.68 29.44
CA HIS A 290 -4.56 21.56 29.47
C HIS A 290 -3.31 21.85 28.63
N TYR A 291 -3.47 22.22 27.36
CA TYR A 291 -2.30 22.48 26.51
C TYR A 291 -1.51 23.72 26.91
N ARG A 292 -2.17 24.78 27.40
CA ARG A 292 -1.46 25.95 27.95
C ARG A 292 -0.55 25.55 29.10
N ALA A 293 -1.08 24.77 30.05
CA ALA A 293 -0.31 24.28 31.18
C ALA A 293 0.86 23.39 30.72
N ALA A 294 0.59 22.41 29.85
CA ALA A 294 1.60 21.46 29.36
C ALA A 294 2.72 22.14 28.56
N VAL A 295 2.38 23.14 27.73
CA VAL A 295 3.38 23.92 26.98
C VAL A 295 4.22 24.79 27.91
N SER A 296 3.64 25.31 29.00
CA SER A 296 4.36 26.17 29.95
C SER A 296 5.33 25.40 30.86
N THR A 297 5.03 24.15 31.19
CA THR A 297 5.83 23.35 32.14
C THR A 297 6.89 22.50 31.46
N GLY A 298 6.60 21.93 30.30
CA GLY A 298 7.46 20.96 29.63
C GLY A 298 7.00 20.67 28.21
N PRO A 299 7.23 21.59 27.26
CA PRO A 299 6.69 21.48 25.92
C PRO A 299 7.27 20.26 25.19
N VAL A 300 6.39 19.38 24.74
CA VAL A 300 6.72 18.26 23.85
C VAL A 300 6.01 18.47 22.51
N PRO A 301 6.46 17.83 21.41
CA PRO A 301 5.88 18.08 20.10
C PRO A 301 4.36 17.86 20.03
N ALA A 302 3.84 16.91 20.81
CA ALA A 302 2.40 16.61 20.86
C ALA A 302 1.58 17.69 21.57
N THR A 303 2.08 18.25 22.69
CA THR A 303 1.37 19.29 23.44
C THR A 303 1.37 20.62 22.69
N VAL A 304 2.48 20.94 22.01
CA VAL A 304 2.57 22.12 21.13
C VAL A 304 1.65 22.00 19.92
N ALA A 305 1.59 20.81 19.31
CA ALA A 305 0.63 20.54 18.24
C ALA A 305 -0.82 20.65 18.74
N GLY A 306 -1.10 20.10 19.92
CA GLY A 306 -2.39 20.22 20.59
C GLY A 306 -2.82 21.67 20.82
N LEU A 307 -1.91 22.52 21.32
CA LEU A 307 -2.15 23.96 21.46
C LEU A 307 -2.42 24.61 20.10
N GLY A 308 -1.72 24.22 19.04
CA GLY A 308 -2.02 24.71 17.69
C GLY A 308 -3.39 24.26 17.14
N GLU A 309 -3.93 23.14 17.63
CA GLU A 309 -5.20 22.56 17.16
C GLU A 309 -6.44 23.20 17.82
N VAL A 310 -6.31 23.75 19.03
CA VAL A 310 -7.42 24.37 19.78
C VAL A 310 -7.14 25.80 20.27
N GLY A 311 -5.92 26.27 20.08
CA GLY A 311 -5.46 27.58 20.53
C GLY A 311 -6.05 28.73 19.72
N ARG A 312 -5.83 29.92 20.25
CA ARG A 312 -6.25 31.20 19.68
C ARG A 312 -5.05 32.14 19.56
N TYR A 313 -5.26 33.30 18.93
CA TYR A 313 -4.24 34.35 18.79
C TYR A 313 -3.49 34.67 20.10
N ALA A 314 -4.20 34.70 21.24
CA ALA A 314 -3.60 34.97 22.55
C ALA A 314 -2.54 33.95 23.01
N ASP A 315 -2.53 32.75 22.42
CA ASP A 315 -1.58 31.67 22.76
C ASP A 315 -0.24 31.81 22.02
N GLU A 316 -0.12 32.79 21.13
CA GLU A 316 1.11 33.13 20.45
C GLU A 316 2.30 33.29 21.42
N ALA A 317 2.07 33.96 22.55
CA ALA A 317 3.11 34.23 23.55
C ALA A 317 3.75 32.94 24.11
N LEU A 318 3.03 31.81 24.09
CA LEU A 318 3.54 30.49 24.48
C LEU A 318 4.29 29.78 23.34
N LEU A 319 3.96 30.09 22.08
CA LEU A 319 4.47 29.38 20.90
C LEU A 319 5.73 30.02 20.30
N VAL A 320 5.82 31.35 20.27
CA VAL A 320 6.97 32.07 19.68
C VAL A 320 8.30 31.70 20.33
N PRO A 321 8.43 31.60 21.67
CA PRO A 321 9.69 31.19 22.30
C PRO A 321 10.16 29.79 21.85
N LEU A 322 9.21 28.90 21.52
CA LEU A 322 9.50 27.52 21.12
C LEU A 322 10.14 27.41 19.74
N LEU A 323 10.13 28.47 18.93
CA LEU A 323 10.89 28.54 17.67
C LEU A 323 12.41 28.44 17.90
N ARG A 324 12.88 28.68 19.13
CA ARG A 324 14.29 28.55 19.53
C ARG A 324 14.56 27.34 20.43
N HIS A 325 13.57 26.46 20.60
CA HIS A 325 13.69 25.30 21.49
C HIS A 325 14.82 24.35 21.03
N GLY A 326 15.56 23.76 21.99
CA GLY A 326 16.69 22.88 21.68
C GLY A 326 16.30 21.64 20.86
N GLU A 327 15.16 21.03 21.19
CA GLU A 327 14.61 19.87 20.46
C GLU A 327 14.01 20.30 19.09
N PRO A 328 14.52 19.80 17.95
CA PRO A 328 14.02 20.18 16.62
C PRO A 328 12.55 19.86 16.38
N ARG A 329 12.03 18.77 16.95
CA ARG A 329 10.61 18.43 16.77
C ARG A 329 9.66 19.42 17.46
N VAL A 330 10.09 20.04 18.56
CA VAL A 330 9.33 21.08 19.25
C VAL A 330 9.31 22.36 18.40
N ARG A 331 10.47 22.78 17.84
CA ARG A 331 10.53 23.91 16.89
C ARG A 331 9.59 23.70 15.70
N ALA A 332 9.64 22.53 15.08
CA ALA A 332 8.78 22.19 13.95
C ALA A 332 7.29 22.15 14.31
N ALA A 333 6.94 21.74 15.53
CA ALA A 333 5.57 21.80 16.04
C ALA A 333 5.13 23.26 16.27
N ALA A 334 5.99 24.11 16.83
CA ALA A 334 5.71 25.52 17.08
C ALA A 334 5.42 26.29 15.78
N VAL A 335 6.22 26.05 14.73
CA VAL A 335 5.95 26.62 13.38
C VAL A 335 4.56 26.24 12.88
N LYS A 336 4.19 24.96 13.00
CA LYS A 336 2.86 24.48 12.57
C LYS A 336 1.73 25.06 13.43
N ALA A 337 1.95 25.18 14.74
CA ALA A 337 0.98 25.72 15.67
C ALA A 337 0.72 27.20 15.39
N LEU A 338 1.76 28.02 15.21
CA LEU A 338 1.64 29.42 14.80
C LEU A 338 0.93 29.57 13.45
N ALA A 339 1.23 28.68 12.50
CA ALA A 339 0.52 28.61 11.23
C ALA A 339 -0.92 28.11 11.34
N ALA A 340 -1.32 27.45 12.42
CA ALA A 340 -2.69 27.00 12.63
C ALA A 340 -3.55 28.08 13.30
N ILE A 341 -2.96 28.88 14.20
CA ILE A 341 -3.64 29.96 14.94
C ILE A 341 -3.53 31.35 14.27
N ASP A 342 -3.15 31.40 12.99
CA ASP A 342 -2.99 32.64 12.20
C ASP A 342 -1.92 33.63 12.73
N CYS A 343 -0.93 33.17 13.51
CA CYS A 343 0.13 33.99 14.09
C CYS A 343 1.50 33.83 13.41
N LEU A 344 1.55 33.28 12.19
CA LEU A 344 2.80 33.04 11.48
C LEU A 344 3.39 34.35 10.92
N ARG A 345 4.56 34.77 11.42
CA ARG A 345 5.31 35.91 10.85
C ARG A 345 6.52 35.47 10.05
N ALA A 346 6.73 36.11 8.90
CA ALA A 346 7.88 35.86 8.03
C ALA A 346 9.22 36.10 8.75
N ALA A 347 9.29 37.15 9.58
CA ALA A 347 10.50 37.49 10.34
C ALA A 347 10.91 36.40 11.34
N ASP A 348 9.92 35.74 11.97
CA ASP A 348 10.17 34.73 12.99
C ASP A 348 10.52 33.36 12.38
N VAL A 349 9.85 33.00 11.28
CA VAL A 349 9.96 31.65 10.68
C VAL A 349 10.90 31.59 9.47
N GLY A 350 11.15 32.71 8.81
CA GLY A 350 12.08 32.81 7.68
C GLY A 350 13.46 32.20 7.96
N PRO A 351 14.13 32.51 9.09
CA PRO A 351 15.42 31.91 9.44
C PRO A 351 15.36 30.38 9.56
N LEU A 352 14.24 29.84 10.03
CA LEU A 352 14.06 28.39 10.21
C LEU A 352 13.97 27.62 8.89
N THR A 353 13.80 28.28 7.75
CA THR A 353 13.88 27.63 6.43
C THR A 353 15.27 27.05 6.14
N ARG A 354 16.29 27.52 6.87
CA ARG A 354 17.69 27.06 6.83
C ARG A 354 18.13 26.39 8.14
N ASP A 355 17.18 25.96 8.97
CA ASP A 355 17.48 25.21 10.21
C ASP A 355 18.29 23.94 9.89
N SER A 356 19.26 23.61 10.75
CA SER A 356 20.12 22.43 10.59
C SER A 356 19.33 21.12 10.59
N SER A 357 18.13 21.11 11.20
CA SER A 357 17.20 20.01 11.12
C SER A 357 16.31 20.11 9.89
N ALA A 358 16.40 19.11 9.01
CA ALA A 358 15.54 19.00 7.83
C ALA A 358 14.04 19.01 8.16
N VAL A 359 13.63 18.52 9.33
CA VAL A 359 12.21 18.49 9.77
C VAL A 359 11.70 19.91 10.01
N VAL A 360 12.51 20.76 10.64
CA VAL A 360 12.19 22.16 10.92
C VAL A 360 12.17 22.97 9.63
N ALA A 361 13.23 22.84 8.83
CA ALA A 361 13.36 23.52 7.54
C ALA A 361 12.18 23.21 6.61
N LYS A 362 11.75 21.95 6.54
CA LYS A 362 10.56 21.54 5.77
C LYS A 362 9.26 22.12 6.35
N ALA A 363 9.12 22.15 7.67
CA ALA A 363 7.94 22.72 8.32
C ALA A 363 7.81 24.23 8.04
N ALA A 364 8.90 24.98 8.18
CA ALA A 364 8.96 26.42 7.90
C ALA A 364 8.58 26.74 6.45
N ARG A 365 9.22 26.07 5.49
CA ARG A 365 8.92 26.25 4.06
C ARG A 365 7.46 25.95 3.73
N LYS A 366 6.93 24.84 4.25
CA LYS A 366 5.52 24.45 4.03
C LYS A 366 4.56 25.48 4.63
N ALA A 367 4.83 25.95 5.85
CA ALA A 367 3.98 26.92 6.54
C ALA A 367 3.93 28.25 5.77
N LEU A 368 5.09 28.80 5.39
CA LEU A 368 5.17 30.06 4.64
C LEU A 368 4.49 29.93 3.25
N GLN A 369 4.75 28.83 2.54
CA GLN A 369 4.10 28.55 1.26
C GLN A 369 2.57 28.47 1.38
N SER A 370 2.06 27.79 2.40
CA SER A 370 0.61 27.67 2.61
C SER A 370 -0.08 28.99 2.94
N ARG A 371 0.68 30.01 3.36
CA ARG A 371 0.19 31.37 3.67
C ARG A 371 0.47 32.38 2.57
N GLY A 372 1.06 31.96 1.45
CA GLY A 372 1.46 32.89 0.37
C GLY A 372 2.53 33.89 0.82
N ILE A 373 3.25 33.61 1.90
CA ILE A 373 4.30 34.49 2.41
C ILE A 373 5.58 34.19 1.61
N PRO A 374 6.13 35.16 0.87
CA PRO A 374 7.39 34.97 0.15
C PRO A 374 8.51 34.64 1.14
N TYR A 375 9.34 33.67 0.80
CA TYR A 375 10.57 33.39 1.51
C TYR A 375 11.67 33.09 0.49
N ASP A 376 12.74 33.88 0.52
CA ASP A 376 13.79 33.78 -0.48
C ASP A 376 14.52 32.44 -0.39
N ALA A 377 14.39 31.65 -1.45
CA ALA A 377 15.30 30.58 -1.78
C ALA A 377 16.64 31.21 -2.27
N ALA A 378 17.48 31.58 -1.29
CA ALA A 378 18.85 32.11 -1.39
C ALA A 378 19.03 33.55 -1.94
N PRO A 379 19.99 34.34 -1.40
CA PRO A 379 20.52 35.51 -2.10
C PRO A 379 21.32 35.07 -3.34
N PRO A 380 21.49 35.93 -4.37
CA PRO A 380 22.35 35.63 -5.50
C PRO A 380 23.75 35.30 -4.99
N VAL A 381 24.34 34.21 -5.51
CA VAL A 381 25.76 33.93 -5.34
C VAL A 381 26.50 35.13 -5.93
N ALA A 382 27.21 35.88 -5.09
CA ALA A 382 28.06 36.99 -5.54
C ALA A 382 29.17 36.45 -6.46
N PRO A 383 29.63 37.25 -7.44
CA PRO A 383 30.30 36.80 -8.66
C PRO A 383 31.60 36.02 -8.46
#